data_AF-A0A943EP31-F1
#
_entry.id   AF-A0A943EP31-F1
#
_cell.length_a   1.000
_cell.length_b   1.000
_cell.length_c   1.000
_cell.angle_alpha   90.00
_cell.angle_beta   90.00
_cell.angle_gamma   90.00
#
_symmetry.space_group_name_H-M   'P 1'
#
loop_
_entity.id
_entity.type
_entity.pdbx_description
1 polymer ?
#
loop_
_entity_poly.entity_id
_entity_poly.type
_entity_poly.pdbx_seq_one_letter_code
_entity_poly.pdbx_strand_id
1 'polypeptide(L)'
;MNSITMAIIFILFISFFFFQIIKKFLLNNLDKSINKRDYALTVTLSDMPLTRRFLGNYTCDLYKAKAYYLDKNVDKFDEVLQYIIDSEYKNPEDKKSFLLLYYHTFILKENKKYADIILNELKKYPDENFVKYNQQAYEVMINKRNDLINEMDKQIDSKKFYGFSLGVILYMIAVQYERLGNLKHAFTYFRDCIVCFSPNEKYVALAKKKVAELEANTVEEK
;
A
#
# COMPACT_ATOMS: atom_id res chain seq x y z
N MET A 1 17.66 -25.53 -36.21
CA MET A 1 18.18 -25.20 -34.86
C MET A 1 19.07 -26.35 -34.42
N ASN A 2 20.32 -26.08 -34.01
CA ASN A 2 21.31 -27.13 -33.70
C ASN A 2 20.95 -27.84 -32.37
N SER A 3 21.22 -29.15 -32.25
CA SER A 3 20.98 -29.95 -31.03
C SER A 3 21.66 -29.36 -29.79
N ILE A 4 22.83 -28.74 -29.97
CA ILE A 4 23.54 -28.03 -28.88
C ILE A 4 22.74 -26.80 -28.42
N THR A 5 22.18 -26.02 -29.35
CA THR A 5 21.32 -24.86 -29.03
C THR A 5 20.06 -25.31 -28.29
N MET A 6 19.45 -26.43 -28.69
CA MET A 6 18.29 -27.02 -28.01
C MET A 6 18.63 -27.45 -26.57
N ALA A 7 19.77 -28.10 -26.37
CA ALA A 7 20.22 -28.52 -25.04
C ALA A 7 20.46 -27.32 -24.10
N ILE A 8 21.08 -26.24 -24.61
CA ILE A 8 21.30 -25.02 -23.82
C ILE A 8 19.97 -24.38 -23.42
N ILE A 9 19.02 -24.24 -24.36
CA ILE A 9 17.68 -23.69 -24.07
C ILE A 9 16.97 -24.54 -23.01
N PHE A 10 17.06 -25.87 -23.11
CA PHE A 10 16.43 -26.78 -22.16
C PHE A 10 17.03 -26.67 -20.75
N ILE A 11 18.36 -26.54 -20.63
CA ILE A 11 19.04 -26.34 -19.34
C ILE A 11 18.65 -25.00 -18.71
N LEU A 12 18.58 -23.92 -19.51
CA LEU A 12 18.13 -22.61 -19.04
C LEU A 12 16.67 -22.66 -18.56
N PHE A 13 15.82 -23.39 -19.29
CA PHE A 13 14.41 -23.58 -18.91
C PHE A 13 14.27 -24.34 -17.58
N ILE A 14 15.00 -25.45 -17.40
CA ILE A 14 15.00 -26.20 -16.13
C ILE A 14 15.52 -25.31 -14.99
N SER A 15 16.60 -24.57 -15.22
CA SER A 15 17.18 -23.68 -14.21
C SER A 15 16.20 -22.58 -13.79
N PHE A 16 15.47 -22.00 -14.74
CA PHE A 16 14.41 -21.03 -14.46
C PHE A 16 13.27 -21.65 -13.64
N PHE A 17 12.83 -22.86 -14.00
CA PHE A 17 11.76 -23.54 -13.27
C PHE A 17 12.16 -23.85 -11.82
N PHE A 18 13.38 -24.35 -11.62
CA PHE A 18 13.93 -24.59 -10.29
C PHE A 18 14.02 -23.31 -9.45
N PHE A 19 14.46 -22.21 -10.07
CA PHE A 19 14.47 -20.90 -9.42
C PHE A 19 13.08 -20.46 -8.96
N GLN A 20 12.05 -20.64 -9.80
CA GLN A 20 10.67 -20.28 -9.45
C GLN A 20 10.09 -21.15 -8.35
N ILE A 21 10.40 -22.45 -8.31
CA ILE A 21 9.99 -23.35 -7.22
C ILE A 21 10.57 -22.87 -5.89
N ILE A 22 11.88 -22.60 -5.84
CA ILE A 22 12.53 -22.10 -4.62
C ILE A 22 11.93 -20.77 -4.20
N LYS A 23 11.76 -19.83 -5.13
CA LYS A 23 11.15 -18.52 -4.87
C LYS A 23 9.76 -18.68 -4.23
N LYS A 24 8.91 -19.52 -4.82
CA LYS A 24 7.56 -19.80 -4.29
C LYS A 24 7.59 -20.46 -2.92
N PHE A 25 8.51 -21.40 -2.69
CA PHE A 25 8.65 -22.07 -1.40
C PHE A 25 9.06 -21.08 -0.29
N LEU A 26 10.06 -20.24 -0.55
CA LEU A 26 10.53 -19.23 0.41
C LEU A 26 9.45 -18.19 0.73
N LEU A 27 8.74 -17.70 -0.29
CA LEU A 27 7.64 -16.76 -0.12
C LEU A 27 6.51 -17.37 0.72
N ASN A 28 6.12 -18.61 0.42
CA ASN A 28 5.10 -19.34 1.18
C ASN A 28 5.50 -19.52 2.65
N ASN A 29 6.79 -19.68 2.96
CA ASN A 29 7.25 -19.81 4.34
C ASN A 29 7.17 -18.48 5.09
N LEU A 30 7.53 -17.37 4.44
CA LEU A 30 7.33 -16.03 5.00
C LEU A 30 5.85 -15.77 5.28
N ASP A 31 4.97 -16.03 4.31
CA ASP A 31 3.52 -15.88 4.48
C ASP A 31 2.96 -16.75 5.61
N LYS A 32 3.37 -18.02 5.67
CA LYS A 32 2.97 -18.93 6.76
C LYS A 32 3.43 -18.42 8.12
N SER A 33 4.66 -17.91 8.25
CA SER A 33 5.18 -17.38 9.52
C SER A 33 4.38 -16.16 9.98
N ILE A 34 4.11 -15.20 9.09
CA ILE A 34 3.25 -14.05 9.38
C ILE A 34 1.84 -14.47 9.80
N ASN A 35 1.22 -15.41 9.06
CA ASN A 35 -0.14 -15.87 9.34
C ASN A 35 -0.25 -16.61 10.67
N LYS A 36 0.82 -17.33 11.06
CA LYS A 36 0.95 -17.97 12.37
C LYS A 36 1.37 -17.02 13.50
N ARG A 37 1.59 -15.73 13.19
CA ARG A 37 2.11 -14.71 14.11
C ARG A 37 3.51 -15.04 14.67
N ASP A 38 4.29 -15.83 13.94
CA ASP A 38 5.67 -16.13 14.27
C ASP A 38 6.59 -15.06 13.64
N TYR A 39 6.53 -13.86 14.22
CA TYR A 39 7.22 -12.69 13.70
C TYR A 39 8.75 -12.82 13.79
N ALA A 40 9.25 -13.49 14.84
CA ALA A 40 10.68 -13.78 15.00
C ALA A 40 11.20 -14.68 13.88
N LEU A 41 10.44 -15.72 13.50
CA LEU A 41 10.78 -16.55 12.35
C LEU A 41 10.73 -15.76 11.04
N THR A 42 9.72 -14.89 10.84
CA THR A 42 9.66 -14.04 9.64
C THR A 42 10.92 -13.20 9.50
N VAL A 43 11.36 -12.53 10.57
CA VAL A 43 12.59 -11.73 10.58
C VAL A 43 13.81 -12.59 10.24
N THR A 44 13.93 -13.74 10.90
CA THR A 44 15.05 -14.67 10.68
C THR A 44 15.12 -15.13 9.23
N LEU A 45 13.99 -15.53 8.65
CA LEU A 45 13.90 -15.95 7.25
C LEU A 45 14.23 -14.81 6.28
N SER A 46 13.76 -13.58 6.56
CA SER A 46 14.06 -12.38 5.76
C SER A 46 15.55 -12.01 5.76
N ASP A 47 16.28 -12.30 6.84
CA ASP A 47 17.71 -11.97 6.94
C ASP A 47 18.64 -13.04 6.34
N MET A 48 18.12 -14.23 6.01
CA MET A 48 18.92 -15.27 5.39
C MET A 48 19.46 -14.85 4.01
N PRO A 49 20.77 -15.04 3.72
CA PRO A 49 21.35 -14.72 2.42
C PRO A 49 20.66 -15.44 1.25
N LEU A 50 20.24 -16.69 1.47
CA LEU A 50 19.50 -17.46 0.47
C LEU A 50 18.15 -16.82 0.14
N THR A 51 17.39 -16.42 1.17
CA THR A 51 16.11 -15.74 0.98
C THR A 51 16.28 -14.43 0.23
N ARG A 52 17.24 -13.59 0.64
CA ARG A 52 17.55 -12.32 -0.03
C ARG A 52 17.98 -12.52 -1.48
N ARG A 53 18.73 -13.58 -1.79
CA ARG A 53 19.14 -13.91 -3.15
C ARG A 53 17.97 -14.29 -4.06
N PHE A 54 17.02 -15.09 -3.57
CA PHE A 54 15.91 -15.59 -4.39
C PHE A 54 14.67 -14.68 -4.39
N LEU A 55 14.38 -13.99 -3.29
CA LEU A 55 13.23 -13.08 -3.17
C LEU A 55 13.57 -11.61 -3.44
N GLY A 56 14.85 -11.23 -3.35
CA GLY A 56 15.32 -9.85 -3.42
C GLY A 56 15.27 -9.14 -2.07
N ASN A 57 16.15 -8.14 -1.91
CA ASN A 57 16.26 -7.35 -0.68
C ASN A 57 14.95 -6.64 -0.34
N TYR A 58 14.32 -6.00 -1.33
CA TYR A 58 13.04 -5.30 -1.14
C TYR A 58 11.97 -6.20 -0.51
N THR A 59 11.72 -7.38 -1.09
CA THR A 59 10.74 -8.32 -0.56
C THR A 59 11.07 -8.69 0.89
N CYS A 60 12.34 -9.00 1.18
CA CYS A 60 12.75 -9.40 2.53
C CYS A 60 12.55 -8.27 3.55
N ASP A 61 12.93 -7.05 3.19
CA ASP A 61 12.78 -5.86 4.03
C ASP A 61 11.30 -5.51 4.26
N LEU A 62 10.45 -5.70 3.24
CA LEU A 62 8.99 -5.55 3.35
C LEU A 62 8.39 -6.52 4.39
N TYR A 63 8.77 -7.80 4.34
CA TYR A 63 8.31 -8.79 5.33
C TYR A 63 8.87 -8.49 6.73
N LYS A 64 10.12 -8.01 6.82
CA LYS A 64 10.75 -7.63 8.09
C LYS A 64 10.04 -6.44 8.75
N ALA A 65 9.76 -5.38 7.98
CA ALA A 65 8.97 -4.24 8.42
C ALA A 65 7.57 -4.67 8.87
N LYS A 66 6.92 -5.55 8.09
CA LYS A 66 5.59 -6.08 8.42
C LYS A 66 5.60 -6.88 9.72
N ALA A 67 6.62 -7.71 9.95
CA ALA A 67 6.78 -8.50 11.16
C ALA A 67 6.91 -7.60 12.39
N TYR A 68 7.85 -6.65 12.39
CA TYR A 68 8.02 -5.73 13.53
C TYR A 68 6.80 -4.85 13.78
N TYR A 69 6.13 -4.39 12.72
CA TYR A 69 4.89 -3.63 12.86
C TYR A 69 3.77 -4.45 13.52
N LEU A 70 3.59 -5.71 13.11
CA LEU A 70 2.56 -6.60 13.68
C LEU A 70 2.90 -7.08 15.09
N ASP A 71 4.19 -7.25 15.39
CA ASP A 71 4.72 -7.56 16.72
C ASP A 71 4.65 -6.36 17.69
N LYS A 72 4.29 -5.17 17.17
CA LYS A 72 4.30 -3.89 17.91
C LYS A 72 5.68 -3.53 18.47
N ASN A 73 6.75 -4.03 17.85
CA ASN A 73 8.11 -3.69 18.20
C ASN A 73 8.48 -2.36 17.53
N VAL A 74 8.18 -1.26 18.21
CA VAL A 74 8.33 0.12 17.69
C VAL A 74 9.78 0.43 17.33
N ASP A 75 10.72 0.12 18.22
CA ASP A 75 12.13 0.44 18.02
C ASP A 75 12.70 -0.27 16.78
N LYS A 76 12.40 -1.56 16.62
CA LYS A 76 12.84 -2.31 15.44
C LYS A 76 12.09 -1.93 14.17
N PHE A 77 10.83 -1.52 14.28
CA PHE A 77 10.12 -0.98 13.14
C PHE A 77 10.72 0.35 12.67
N ASP A 78 11.06 1.26 13.60
CA ASP A 78 11.73 2.53 13.31
C ASP A 78 13.08 2.30 12.61
N GLU A 79 13.91 1.40 13.14
CA GLU A 79 15.20 1.01 12.54
C GLU A 79 15.03 0.54 11.08
N VAL A 80 14.06 -0.35 10.83
CA VAL A 80 13.83 -0.90 9.48
C VAL A 80 13.23 0.13 8.55
N LEU A 81 12.30 0.97 9.02
CA LEU A 81 11.72 2.04 8.21
C LEU A 81 12.81 3.00 7.75
N GLN A 82 13.68 3.45 8.66
CA GLN A 82 14.79 4.33 8.34
C GLN A 82 15.76 3.68 7.34
N TYR A 83 16.11 2.41 7.58
CA TYR A 83 16.94 1.65 6.65
C TYR A 83 16.34 1.58 5.23
N ILE A 84 15.03 1.34 5.10
CA ILE A 84 14.35 1.29 3.79
C ILE A 84 14.34 2.67 3.13
N ILE A 85 14.18 3.74 3.90
CA ILE A 85 14.26 5.12 3.41
C ILE A 85 15.66 5.43 2.89
N ASP A 86 16.71 4.99 3.56
CA ASP A 86 18.09 5.28 3.17
C ASP A 86 18.63 4.33 2.08
N SER A 87 17.94 3.21 1.85
CA SER A 87 18.37 2.17 0.90
C SER A 87 18.13 2.54 -0.56
N GLU A 88 19.12 2.21 -1.40
CA GLU A 88 18.99 2.19 -2.85
C GLU A 88 18.68 0.77 -3.33
N TYR A 89 17.41 0.53 -3.69
CA TYR A 89 17.01 -0.74 -4.29
C TYR A 89 17.33 -0.75 -5.79
N LYS A 90 17.61 -1.95 -6.32
CA LYS A 90 17.86 -2.16 -7.76
C LYS A 90 16.75 -1.61 -8.65
N ASN A 91 15.51 -1.69 -8.19
CA ASN A 91 14.34 -1.11 -8.85
C ASN A 91 13.84 0.09 -8.02
N PRO A 92 13.93 1.33 -8.52
CA PRO A 92 13.45 2.51 -7.81
C PRO A 92 11.95 2.45 -7.43
N GLU A 93 11.14 1.72 -8.19
CA GLU A 93 9.71 1.55 -7.92
C GLU A 93 9.44 0.68 -6.67
N ASP A 94 10.41 -0.12 -6.22
CA ASP A 94 10.28 -0.94 -5.01
C ASP A 94 10.14 -0.04 -3.76
N LYS A 95 11.04 0.94 -3.61
CA LYS A 95 10.98 1.93 -2.51
C LYS A 95 9.69 2.73 -2.57
N LYS A 96 9.30 3.19 -3.77
CA LYS A 96 8.07 3.95 -3.97
C LYS A 96 6.84 3.14 -3.53
N SER A 97 6.79 1.87 -3.91
CA SER A 97 5.71 0.95 -3.55
C SER A 97 5.63 0.71 -2.04
N PHE A 98 6.78 0.55 -1.36
CA PHE A 98 6.83 0.45 0.10
C PHE A 98 6.24 1.69 0.76
N LEU A 99 6.74 2.86 0.38
CA LEU A 99 6.35 4.14 0.98
C LEU A 99 4.85 4.35 0.80
N LEU A 100 4.30 4.12 -0.39
CA LEU A 100 2.85 4.23 -0.63
C LEU A 100 2.02 3.28 0.24
N LEU A 101 2.41 1.99 0.29
CA LEU A 101 1.67 1.00 1.06
C LEU A 101 1.60 1.37 2.54
N TYR A 102 2.72 1.77 3.14
CA TYR A 102 2.78 2.14 4.55
C TYR A 102 2.16 3.52 4.79
N TYR A 103 2.38 4.48 3.90
CA TYR A 103 1.76 5.80 3.97
C TYR A 103 0.23 5.72 4.06
N HIS A 104 -0.40 5.05 3.10
CA HIS A 104 -1.85 4.88 3.09
C HIS A 104 -2.35 4.07 4.30
N THR A 105 -1.55 3.12 4.79
CA THR A 105 -1.86 2.41 6.03
C THR A 105 -1.86 3.35 7.25
N PHE A 106 -0.90 4.27 7.33
CA PHE A 106 -0.74 5.16 8.48
C PHE A 106 -1.74 6.31 8.47
N ILE A 107 -2.05 6.92 7.32
CA ILE A 107 -3.09 7.96 7.27
C ILE A 107 -4.47 7.39 7.62
N LEU A 108 -4.80 6.18 7.17
CA LEU A 108 -6.06 5.51 7.50
C LEU A 108 -6.16 5.12 8.99
N LYS A 109 -5.03 4.92 9.65
CA LYS A 109 -4.93 4.67 11.09
C LYS A 109 -4.66 5.95 11.89
N GLU A 110 -4.61 7.10 11.23
CA GLU A 110 -4.32 8.41 11.81
C GLU A 110 -2.98 8.45 12.58
N ASN A 111 -2.02 7.61 12.19
CA ASN A 111 -0.70 7.58 12.80
C ASN A 111 0.17 8.69 12.21
N LYS A 112 0.08 9.88 12.84
CA LYS A 112 0.78 11.09 12.39
C LYS A 112 2.30 10.92 12.31
N LYS A 113 2.95 10.30 13.30
CA LYS A 113 4.42 10.11 13.34
C LYS A 113 4.94 9.53 12.02
N TYR A 114 4.39 8.39 11.59
CA TYR A 114 4.85 7.72 10.38
C TYR A 114 4.30 8.33 9.09
N ALA A 115 3.09 8.90 9.13
CA ALA A 115 2.55 9.63 8.00
C ALA A 115 3.45 10.82 7.64
N ASP A 116 3.95 11.57 8.64
CA ASP A 116 4.84 12.71 8.45
C ASP A 116 6.17 12.29 7.80
N ILE A 117 6.82 11.26 8.38
CA ILE A 117 8.09 10.72 7.88
C ILE A 117 7.95 10.31 6.41
N ILE A 118 6.93 9.50 6.09
CA ILE A 118 6.79 8.95 4.75
C ILE A 118 6.33 10.03 3.76
N LEU A 119 5.45 10.95 4.15
CA LEU A 119 5.03 12.04 3.27
C LEU A 119 6.20 12.94 2.87
N ASN A 120 7.14 13.19 3.77
CA ASN A 120 8.36 13.93 3.45
C ASN A 120 9.21 13.23 2.38
N GLU A 121 9.23 11.89 2.37
CA GLU A 121 9.88 11.13 1.30
C GLU A 121 9.06 11.15 0.01
N LEU A 122 7.74 11.02 0.07
CA LEU A 122 6.87 11.05 -1.11
C LEU A 122 6.94 12.41 -1.84
N LYS A 123 7.14 13.52 -1.12
CA LYS A 123 7.32 14.87 -1.70
C LYS A 123 8.56 15.02 -2.57
N LYS A 124 9.55 14.13 -2.45
CA LYS A 124 10.78 14.18 -3.25
C LYS A 124 10.60 13.62 -4.66
N TYR A 125 9.46 12.98 -4.95
CA TYR A 125 9.19 12.45 -6.29
C TYR A 125 8.82 13.57 -7.27
N PRO A 126 9.24 13.48 -8.54
CA PRO A 126 9.05 14.56 -9.52
C PRO A 126 7.62 14.68 -10.06
N ASP A 127 6.78 13.67 -9.87
CA ASP A 127 5.39 13.69 -10.35
C ASP A 127 4.52 14.55 -9.42
N GLU A 128 4.19 15.76 -9.87
CA GLU A 128 3.37 16.71 -9.10
C GLU A 128 1.98 16.17 -8.76
N ASN A 129 1.34 15.42 -9.68
CA ASN A 129 0.02 14.85 -9.40
C ASN A 129 0.13 13.80 -8.31
N PHE A 130 1.18 12.98 -8.37
CA PHE A 130 1.50 12.00 -7.34
C PHE A 130 1.70 12.63 -5.96
N VAL A 131 2.48 13.70 -5.88
CA VAL A 131 2.70 14.43 -4.62
C VAL A 131 1.39 15.06 -4.14
N LYS A 132 0.62 15.66 -5.05
CA LYS A 132 -0.60 16.40 -4.74
C LYS A 132 -1.67 15.53 -4.09
N TYR A 133 -2.05 14.40 -4.68
CA TYR A 133 -3.13 13.57 -4.10
C TYR A 133 -2.70 12.97 -2.75
N ASN A 134 -1.43 12.61 -2.61
CA ASN A 134 -0.90 12.13 -1.33
C ASN A 134 -0.94 13.21 -0.26
N GLN A 135 -0.53 14.45 -0.58
CA GLN A 135 -0.65 15.58 0.35
C GLN A 135 -2.11 15.82 0.73
N GLN A 136 -3.04 15.82 -0.21
CA GLN A 136 -4.47 16.02 0.10
C GLN A 136 -5.04 14.90 0.97
N ALA A 137 -4.62 13.65 0.76
CA ALA A 137 -4.98 12.55 1.64
C ALA A 137 -4.46 12.76 3.08
N TYR A 138 -3.25 13.32 3.24
CA TYR A 138 -2.76 13.75 4.55
C TYR A 138 -3.64 14.81 5.18
N GLU A 139 -3.94 15.87 4.42
CA GLU A 139 -4.74 17.01 4.90
C GLU A 139 -6.12 16.57 5.40
N VAL A 140 -6.77 15.65 4.67
CA VAL A 140 -8.08 15.14 5.05
C VAL A 140 -8.00 14.17 6.23
N MET A 141 -7.06 13.22 6.22
CA MET A 141 -7.02 12.16 7.24
C MET A 141 -6.37 12.61 8.55
N ILE A 142 -5.27 13.35 8.48
CA ILE A 142 -4.48 13.78 9.65
C ILE A 142 -4.93 15.18 10.11
N ASN A 143 -4.95 16.17 9.21
CA ASN A 143 -5.29 17.56 9.59
C ASN A 143 -6.80 17.83 9.63
N LYS A 144 -7.64 16.84 9.29
CA LYS A 144 -9.11 16.91 9.33
C LYS A 144 -9.72 18.02 8.48
N ARG A 145 -9.03 18.47 7.43
CA ARG A 145 -9.56 19.46 6.49
C ARG A 145 -10.80 18.93 5.78
N ASN A 146 -11.80 19.80 5.62
CA ASN A 146 -13.06 19.53 4.93
C ASN A 146 -13.35 20.53 3.78
N ASP A 147 -12.42 21.43 3.51
CA ASP A 147 -12.52 22.51 2.53
C ASP A 147 -11.89 22.17 1.16
N LEU A 148 -11.40 20.94 0.98
CA LEU A 148 -10.68 20.51 -0.23
C LEU A 148 -11.60 19.92 -1.31
N ILE A 149 -12.88 19.68 -1.00
CA ILE A 149 -13.85 19.01 -1.90
C ILE A 149 -13.84 19.62 -3.31
N ASN A 150 -14.02 20.94 -3.43
CA ASN A 150 -14.07 21.63 -4.72
C ASN A 150 -12.77 21.49 -5.54
N GLU A 151 -11.61 21.45 -4.85
CA GLU A 151 -10.33 21.27 -5.52
C GLU A 151 -10.13 19.82 -5.98
N MET A 152 -10.59 18.86 -5.18
CA MET A 152 -10.51 17.43 -5.47
C MET A 152 -11.50 17.01 -6.55
N ASP A 153 -12.69 17.61 -6.61
CA ASP A 153 -13.66 17.36 -7.70
C ASP A 153 -13.12 17.81 -9.07
N LYS A 154 -12.49 18.99 -9.14
CA LYS A 154 -11.82 19.44 -10.36
C LYS A 154 -10.71 18.50 -10.83
N GLN A 155 -10.10 17.74 -9.91
CA GLN A 155 -9.09 16.74 -10.27
C GLN A 155 -9.70 15.51 -10.92
N ILE A 156 -10.90 15.10 -10.51
CA ILE A 156 -11.67 14.02 -11.16
C ILE A 156 -11.94 14.41 -12.62
N ASP A 157 -12.44 15.62 -12.85
CA ASP A 157 -12.78 16.13 -14.19
C ASP A 157 -11.56 16.28 -15.09
N SER A 158 -10.39 16.54 -14.50
CA SER A 158 -9.14 16.74 -15.25
C SER A 158 -8.65 15.50 -15.99
N LYS A 159 -9.16 14.31 -15.66
CA LYS A 159 -8.71 13.01 -16.21
C LYS A 159 -7.21 12.78 -16.06
N LYS A 160 -6.57 13.36 -15.04
CA LYS A 160 -5.15 13.14 -14.71
C LYS A 160 -4.93 12.01 -13.71
N PHE A 161 -6.00 11.52 -13.06
CA PHE A 161 -5.96 10.50 -12.02
C PHE A 161 -6.75 9.27 -12.44
N TYR A 162 -6.19 8.09 -12.20
CA TYR A 162 -6.78 6.80 -12.57
C TYR A 162 -6.46 5.72 -11.55
N GLY A 163 -7.28 4.68 -11.50
CA GLY A 163 -7.09 3.54 -10.61
C GLY A 163 -6.94 3.98 -9.16
N PHE A 164 -5.87 3.53 -8.51
CA PHE A 164 -5.66 3.75 -7.07
C PHE A 164 -5.69 5.23 -6.66
N SER A 165 -5.03 6.13 -7.41
CA SER A 165 -4.98 7.55 -7.04
C SER A 165 -6.35 8.23 -7.12
N LEU A 166 -7.14 7.90 -8.15
CA LEU A 166 -8.53 8.36 -8.26
C LEU A 166 -9.39 7.82 -7.11
N GLY A 167 -9.24 6.54 -6.78
CA GLY A 167 -9.94 5.92 -5.65
C GLY A 167 -9.65 6.65 -4.33
N VAL A 168 -8.37 7.00 -4.08
CA VAL A 168 -7.99 7.76 -2.89
C VAL A 168 -8.67 9.14 -2.90
N ILE A 169 -8.64 9.86 -4.02
CA ILE A 169 -9.28 11.19 -4.13
C ILE A 169 -10.78 11.10 -3.80
N LEU A 170 -11.50 10.15 -4.40
CA LEU A 170 -12.92 9.92 -4.14
C LEU A 170 -13.18 9.58 -2.66
N TYR A 171 -12.36 8.72 -2.06
CA TYR A 171 -12.49 8.37 -0.65
C TYR A 171 -12.29 9.60 0.25
N MET A 172 -11.31 10.46 -0.06
CA MET A 172 -11.06 11.69 0.70
C MET A 172 -12.21 12.69 0.56
N ILE A 173 -12.82 12.82 -0.61
CA ILE A 173 -14.03 13.63 -0.80
C ILE A 173 -15.17 13.09 0.07
N ALA A 174 -15.39 11.77 0.05
CA ALA A 174 -16.43 11.12 0.84
C ALA A 174 -16.28 11.42 2.35
N VAL A 175 -15.06 11.29 2.88
CA VAL A 175 -14.74 11.58 4.29
C VAL A 175 -15.06 13.02 4.67
N GLN A 176 -14.76 13.98 3.78
CA GLN A 176 -15.08 15.39 4.04
C GLN A 176 -16.59 15.64 4.05
N TYR A 177 -17.33 15.09 3.07
CA TYR A 177 -18.80 15.18 3.06
C TYR A 177 -19.45 14.54 4.29
N GLU A 178 -18.94 13.38 4.72
CA GLU A 178 -19.42 12.69 5.92
C GLU A 178 -19.30 13.59 7.15
N ARG A 179 -18.13 14.22 7.35
CA ARG A 179 -17.88 15.13 8.48
C ARG A 179 -18.71 16.41 8.44
N LEU A 180 -19.05 16.86 7.23
CA LEU A 180 -19.94 18.02 7.02
C LEU A 180 -21.44 17.67 7.15
N GLY A 181 -21.78 16.39 7.40
CA GLY A 181 -23.17 15.94 7.52
C GLY A 181 -23.89 15.77 6.18
N ASN A 182 -23.20 15.92 5.04
CA ASN A 182 -23.79 15.70 3.72
C ASN A 182 -23.71 14.21 3.34
N LEU A 183 -24.51 13.39 4.04
CA LEU A 183 -24.45 11.93 3.97
C LEU A 183 -24.76 11.38 2.58
N LYS A 184 -25.62 12.05 1.80
CA LYS A 184 -25.98 11.65 0.43
C LYS A 184 -24.76 11.69 -0.51
N HIS A 185 -23.95 12.75 -0.42
CA HIS A 185 -22.73 12.83 -1.22
C HIS A 185 -21.68 11.88 -0.68
N ALA A 186 -21.49 11.80 0.65
CA ALA A 186 -20.57 10.85 1.26
C ALA A 186 -20.82 9.40 0.79
N PHE A 187 -22.09 8.97 0.81
CA PHE A 187 -22.51 7.65 0.32
C PHE A 187 -22.10 7.41 -1.14
N THR A 188 -22.42 8.37 -2.02
CA THR A 188 -22.08 8.28 -3.45
C THR A 188 -20.58 8.10 -3.65
N TYR A 189 -19.76 8.96 -3.04
CA TYR A 189 -18.31 8.91 -3.21
C TYR A 189 -17.66 7.68 -2.56
N PHE A 190 -18.16 7.19 -1.42
CA PHE A 190 -17.67 5.94 -0.84
C PHE A 190 -17.98 4.75 -1.75
N ARG A 191 -19.16 4.71 -2.37
CA ARG A 191 -19.52 3.65 -3.32
C ARG A 191 -18.65 3.72 -4.57
N ASP A 192 -18.48 4.92 -5.13
CA ASP A 192 -17.77 5.11 -6.39
C ASP A 192 -16.26 4.89 -6.23
N CYS A 193 -15.67 5.18 -5.06
CA CYS A 193 -14.25 4.88 -4.85
C CYS A 193 -13.92 3.38 -4.90
N ILE A 194 -14.88 2.51 -4.57
CA ILE A 194 -14.67 1.04 -4.54
C ILE A 194 -14.27 0.52 -5.92
N VAL A 195 -14.86 1.05 -7.00
CA VAL A 195 -14.58 0.55 -8.37
C VAL A 195 -13.19 0.94 -8.86
N CYS A 196 -12.53 1.90 -8.20
CA CYS A 196 -11.19 2.35 -8.54
C CYS A 196 -10.08 1.47 -7.92
N PHE A 197 -10.41 0.66 -6.92
CA PHE A 197 -9.44 -0.13 -6.16
C PHE A 197 -9.44 -1.60 -6.57
N SER A 198 -8.30 -2.27 -6.41
CA SER A 198 -8.26 -3.73 -6.46
C SER A 198 -9.05 -4.32 -5.28
N PRO A 199 -9.73 -5.48 -5.42
CA PRO A 199 -10.63 -6.00 -4.38
C PRO A 199 -10.01 -6.20 -2.99
N ASN A 200 -8.71 -6.44 -2.92
CA ASN A 200 -7.98 -6.73 -1.68
C ASN A 200 -7.39 -5.47 -1.02
N GLU A 201 -7.62 -4.27 -1.58
CA GLU A 201 -7.14 -3.02 -1.02
C GLU A 201 -7.85 -2.67 0.29
N LYS A 202 -7.12 -2.08 1.24
CA LYS A 202 -7.68 -1.69 2.55
C LYS A 202 -8.84 -0.70 2.41
N TYR A 203 -8.75 0.19 1.43
CA TYR A 203 -9.80 1.16 1.12
C TYR A 203 -11.12 0.50 0.76
N VAL A 204 -11.13 -0.64 0.07
CA VAL A 204 -12.38 -1.34 -0.31
C VAL A 204 -13.15 -1.79 0.92
N ALA A 205 -12.47 -2.41 1.88
CA ALA A 205 -13.10 -2.87 3.11
C ALA A 205 -13.67 -1.70 3.94
N LEU A 206 -12.90 -0.60 4.04
CA LEU A 206 -13.32 0.59 4.77
C LEU A 206 -14.49 1.31 4.09
N ALA A 207 -14.44 1.47 2.77
CA ALA A 207 -15.50 2.11 2.00
C ALA A 207 -16.80 1.30 2.05
N LYS A 208 -16.73 -0.04 1.91
CA LYS A 208 -17.90 -0.92 2.08
C LYS A 208 -18.53 -0.79 3.46
N LYS A 209 -17.71 -0.73 4.52
CA LYS A 209 -18.20 -0.51 5.89
C LYS A 209 -18.94 0.83 5.97
N LYS A 210 -18.36 1.90 5.42
CA LYS A 210 -18.97 3.24 5.40
C LYS A 210 -20.28 3.29 4.62
N VAL A 211 -20.35 2.65 3.47
CA VAL A 211 -21.59 2.49 2.68
C VAL A 211 -22.68 1.82 3.52
N ALA A 212 -22.37 0.69 4.16
CA ALA A 212 -23.34 -0.03 5.00
C ALA A 212 -23.80 0.79 6.22
N GLU A 213 -22.90 1.53 6.88
CA GLU A 213 -23.23 2.45 7.98
C GLU A 213 -24.23 3.53 7.51
N LEU A 214 -24.00 4.13 6.34
CA LEU A 214 -24.85 5.21 5.80
C LEU A 214 -26.20 4.69 5.31
N GLU A 215 -26.27 3.47 4.78
CA GLU A 215 -27.53 2.82 4.38
C GLU A 215 -28.42 2.53 5.59
N ALA A 216 -27.85 2.04 6.69
CA ALA A 216 -28.61 1.78 7.91
C ALA A 216 -29.25 3.07 8.46
N ASN A 217 -28.47 4.16 8.52
CA ASN A 217 -28.93 5.45 9.03
C ASN A 217 -30.04 6.09 8.17
N THR A 218 -30.09 5.80 6.87
CA THR A 218 -31.16 6.31 5.98
C THR A 218 -32.46 5.50 6.04
N VAL A 219 -32.43 4.31 6.64
CA VAL A 219 -33.62 3.47 6.89
C VAL A 219 -34.26 3.82 8.24
N GLU A 220 -33.48 4.24 9.23
CA GLU A 220 -34.00 4.65 10.55
C GLU A 220 -34.66 6.05 10.57
N GLU A 221 -34.41 6.88 9.54
CA GLU A 221 -35.05 8.20 9.37
C GLU A 221 -36.37 8.15 8.57
N LYS A 222 -36.84 6.96 8.18
CA LYS A 222 -38.13 6.74 7.47
C LYS A 222 -39.17 6.09 8.36
#